data_AF-A0A6G3RPF0-F1
#
_entry.id   AF-A0A6G3RPF0-F1
#
_cell.length_a   1.000
_cell.length_b   1.000
_cell.length_c   1.000
_cell.angle_alpha   90.00
_cell.angle_beta   90.00
_cell.angle_gamma   90.00
#
_symmetry.space_group_name_H-M   'P 1'
#
loop_
_entity.id
_entity.type
_entity.pdbx_description
1 polymer ?
#
loop_
_entity_poly.entity_id
_entity_poly.type
_entity_poly.pdbx_seq_one_letter_code
_entity_poly.pdbx_strand_id
1 'polypeptide(L)'
;AARASDAATAAEAAHDAERRAAESIAGNQRLAELLSLPGGGGGVPLPRQGGDHAESAHSEEALSACALSVEELDRSADDLRELLDESVASAERQLFDLRTAAADDSRILGALGDGGLLPPGPDVLATVEFLGEHGIPALPGWRYLAQAVDPADHARVLAARPELVDGVVITDPDTHARA
;
A
#
# COMPACT_ATOMS: atom_id res chain seq x y z
N ALA A 1 5.84 41.15 32.38
CA ALA A 1 4.43 41.12 31.97
C ALA A 1 4.26 40.48 30.59
N ALA A 2 4.79 41.06 29.50
CA ALA A 2 4.63 40.54 28.13
C ALA A 2 4.99 39.04 27.96
N ARG A 3 6.21 38.60 28.32
CA ARG A 3 6.60 37.18 28.18
C ARG A 3 5.78 36.19 29.01
N ALA A 4 5.17 36.64 30.12
CA ALA A 4 4.32 35.78 30.94
C ALA A 4 2.92 35.64 30.32
N SER A 5 2.43 36.68 29.65
CA SER A 5 1.21 36.65 28.85
C SER A 5 1.38 35.75 27.62
N ASP A 6 2.51 35.85 26.91
CA ASP A 6 2.79 35.02 25.74
C ASP A 6 2.86 33.53 26.09
N ALA A 7 3.45 33.21 27.26
CA ALA A 7 3.50 31.83 27.76
C ALA A 7 2.11 31.29 28.15
N ALA A 8 1.25 32.13 28.74
CA ALA A 8 -0.13 31.74 29.07
C ALA A 8 -0.96 31.48 27.80
N THR A 9 -0.88 32.39 26.81
CA THR A 9 -1.58 32.22 25.53
C THR A 9 -1.08 30.99 24.76
N ALA A 10 0.22 30.68 24.81
CA ALA A 10 0.76 29.47 24.20
C ALA A 10 0.25 28.18 24.89
N ALA A 11 0.13 28.18 26.21
CA ALA A 11 -0.40 27.05 26.96
C ALA A 11 -1.89 26.82 26.70
N GLU A 12 -2.70 27.88 26.63
CA GLU A 12 -4.12 27.80 26.26
C GLU A 12 -4.30 27.26 24.83
N ALA A 13 -3.50 27.75 23.87
CA ALA A 13 -3.56 27.29 22.50
C ALA A 13 -3.18 25.80 22.35
N ALA A 14 -2.19 25.33 23.13
CA ALA A 14 -1.80 23.92 23.17
C ALA A 14 -2.92 23.06 23.76
N HIS A 15 -3.50 23.47 24.90
CA HIS A 15 -4.61 22.76 25.52
C HIS A 15 -5.84 22.69 24.59
N ASP A 16 -6.18 23.77 23.88
CA ASP A 16 -7.28 23.76 22.91
C ASP A 16 -6.98 22.88 21.69
N ALA A 17 -5.72 22.74 21.29
CA ALA A 17 -5.32 21.82 20.23
C ALA A 17 -5.48 20.36 20.66
N GLU A 18 -5.04 20.04 21.88
CA GLU A 18 -5.23 18.72 22.49
C GLU A 18 -6.72 18.39 22.67
N ARG A 19 -7.52 19.34 23.17
CA ARG A 19 -8.97 19.17 23.33
C ARG A 19 -9.68 18.90 22.00
N ARG A 20 -9.36 19.66 20.94
CA ARG A 20 -9.91 19.41 19.59
C ARG A 20 -9.49 18.05 19.03
N ALA A 21 -8.26 17.61 19.29
CA ALA A 21 -7.81 16.28 18.89
C ALA A 21 -8.58 15.19 19.64
N ALA A 22 -8.77 15.33 20.96
CA ALA A 22 -9.56 14.41 21.76
C ALA A 22 -11.03 14.36 21.31
N GLU A 23 -11.66 15.51 21.05
CA GLU A 23 -13.03 15.59 20.50
C GLU A 23 -13.13 14.89 19.13
N SER A 24 -12.11 15.04 18.26
CA SER A 24 -12.07 14.37 16.96
C SER A 24 -11.91 12.84 17.06
N ILE A 25 -11.17 12.36 18.06
CA ILE A 25 -10.98 10.92 18.31
C ILE A 25 -12.25 10.33 18.93
N ALA A 26 -12.85 11.05 19.90
CA ALA A 26 -14.08 10.64 20.57
C ALA A 26 -15.26 10.51 19.60
N GLY A 27 -15.35 11.36 18.57
CA GLY A 27 -16.39 11.29 17.54
C GLY A 27 -16.20 10.15 16.52
N ASN A 28 -15.15 9.32 16.63
CA ASN A 28 -14.87 8.28 15.64
C ASN A 28 -15.61 6.97 15.94
N GLN A 29 -16.70 6.71 15.21
CA GLN A 29 -17.54 5.53 15.40
C GLN A 29 -16.82 4.19 15.19
N ARG A 30 -15.85 4.13 14.27
CA ARG A 30 -15.07 2.91 14.02
C ARG A 30 -14.20 2.53 15.22
N LEU A 31 -13.75 3.53 15.96
CA LEU A 31 -12.87 3.39 17.11
C LEU A 31 -13.65 2.89 18.34
N ALA A 32 -14.89 3.35 18.53
CA ALA A 32 -15.83 2.80 19.52
C ALA A 32 -16.18 1.32 19.24
N GLU A 33 -16.38 0.94 17.95
CA GLU A 33 -16.61 -0.45 17.54
C GLU A 33 -15.42 -1.37 17.88
N LEU A 34 -14.19 -0.92 17.61
CA LEU A 34 -12.99 -1.71 17.85
C LEU A 34 -12.73 -1.92 19.35
N LEU A 35 -13.04 -0.93 20.17
CA LEU A 35 -12.89 -0.99 21.64
C LEU A 35 -14.06 -1.70 22.32
N SER A 36 -15.07 -2.16 21.57
CA SER A 36 -16.25 -2.84 22.11
C SER A 36 -16.97 -2.03 23.22
N LEU A 37 -16.94 -0.70 23.12
CA LEU A 37 -17.59 0.18 24.08
C LEU A 37 -19.10 0.22 23.82
N PRO A 38 -19.94 0.32 24.88
CA PRO A 38 -21.39 0.31 24.74
C PRO A 38 -21.88 1.64 24.15
N GLY A 39 -21.78 1.76 22.82
CA GLY A 39 -22.12 2.97 22.08
C GLY A 39 -21.97 2.78 20.58
N GLY A 40 -22.96 2.15 19.94
CA GLY A 40 -22.98 1.95 18.49
C GLY A 40 -23.74 0.69 18.09
N GLY A 41 -25.07 0.75 18.17
CA GLY A 41 -25.96 -0.39 17.96
C GLY A 41 -25.75 -1.11 16.63
N GLY A 42 -24.99 -2.20 16.65
CA GLY A 42 -25.10 -3.33 15.73
C GLY A 42 -26.39 -4.11 15.98
N GLY A 43 -27.54 -3.45 15.90
CA GLY A 43 -28.84 -4.10 15.95
C GLY A 43 -29.10 -4.80 14.62
N VAL A 44 -29.05 -6.13 14.62
CA VAL A 44 -29.53 -6.98 13.51
C VAL A 44 -30.92 -6.46 13.07
N PRO A 45 -31.16 -6.19 11.77
CA PRO A 45 -32.46 -5.66 11.33
C PRO A 45 -33.60 -6.63 11.66
N LEU A 46 -34.37 -6.34 12.70
CA LEU A 46 -35.67 -6.97 12.92
C LEU A 46 -36.70 -6.30 12.00
N PRO A 47 -37.74 -7.02 11.52
CA PRO A 47 -38.70 -6.47 10.59
C PRO A 47 -39.54 -5.37 11.25
N ARG A 48 -39.59 -4.21 10.58
CA ARG A 48 -40.33 -3.01 10.99
C ARG A 48 -41.83 -3.29 11.11
N GLN A 49 -42.39 -3.06 12.30
CA GLN A 49 -43.81 -2.77 12.49
C GLN A 49 -43.93 -1.34 13.00
N GLY A 50 -44.73 -0.54 12.28
CA GLY A 50 -44.65 0.91 12.24
C GLY A 50 -45.11 1.65 13.50
N GLY A 51 -44.68 2.90 13.58
CA GLY A 51 -45.13 3.90 14.54
C GLY A 51 -44.24 5.14 14.47
N ASP A 52 -44.73 6.18 13.78
CA ASP A 52 -44.10 7.49 13.63
C ASP A 52 -44.03 8.28 14.95
N HIS A 53 -43.07 9.23 14.97
CA HIS A 53 -42.95 10.41 15.85
C HIS A 53 -42.14 10.29 17.16
N ALA A 54 -40.81 10.14 17.05
CA ALA A 54 -39.86 10.57 18.11
C ALA A 54 -38.40 10.85 17.62
N GLU A 55 -38.14 11.08 16.34
CA GLU A 55 -36.78 10.92 15.79
C GLU A 55 -35.80 12.10 15.97
N SER A 56 -36.25 13.31 16.37
CA SER A 56 -35.34 14.47 16.42
C SER A 56 -34.61 14.70 17.75
N ALA A 57 -35.06 14.12 18.87
CA ALA A 57 -34.36 14.24 20.17
C ALA A 57 -33.38 13.07 20.42
N HIS A 58 -33.71 11.88 19.91
CA HIS A 58 -32.86 10.68 20.05
C HIS A 58 -31.62 10.69 19.16
N SER A 59 -31.54 11.59 18.17
CA SER A 59 -30.38 11.69 17.27
C SER A 59 -29.17 12.35 17.94
N GLU A 60 -29.39 13.39 18.76
CA GLU A 60 -28.30 14.05 19.51
C GLU A 60 -27.86 13.22 20.73
N GLU A 61 -28.80 12.56 21.42
CA GLU A 61 -28.49 11.64 22.53
C GLU A 61 -27.79 10.36 22.05
N ALA A 62 -28.16 9.83 20.88
CA ALA A 62 -27.48 8.67 20.28
C ALA A 62 -26.10 9.02 19.70
N LEU A 63 -25.90 10.24 19.18
CA LEU A 63 -24.57 10.72 18.79
C LEU A 63 -23.68 10.97 20.01
N SER A 64 -24.25 11.45 21.13
CA SER A 64 -23.56 11.59 22.42
C SER A 64 -23.22 10.24 23.05
N ALA A 65 -24.09 9.22 22.88
CA ALA A 65 -23.82 7.85 23.31
C ALA A 65 -22.86 7.08 22.38
N CYS A 66 -22.67 7.54 21.14
CA CYS A 66 -21.65 7.02 20.21
C CYS A 66 -20.31 7.75 20.31
N ALA A 67 -20.24 8.87 21.05
CA ALA A 67 -19.01 9.58 21.31
C ALA A 67 -18.38 9.04 22.61
N LEU A 68 -17.11 8.65 22.55
CA LEU A 68 -16.37 8.21 23.73
C LEU A 68 -16.37 9.33 24.78
N SER A 69 -16.87 9.05 25.99
CA SER A 69 -16.69 10.00 27.09
C SER A 69 -15.21 10.11 27.46
N VAL A 70 -14.80 11.22 28.10
CA VAL A 70 -13.41 11.44 28.50
C VAL A 70 -12.93 10.34 29.45
N GLU A 71 -13.77 9.91 30.39
CA GLU A 71 -13.44 8.82 31.32
C GLU A 71 -13.34 7.45 30.64
N GLU A 72 -14.07 7.20 29.55
CA GLU A 72 -13.95 5.98 28.75
C GLU A 72 -12.70 6.02 27.85
N LEU A 73 -12.37 7.20 27.32
CA LEU A 73 -11.15 7.45 26.57
C LEU A 73 -9.91 7.25 27.46
N ASP A 74 -9.91 7.81 28.67
CA ASP A 74 -8.81 7.65 29.64
C ASP A 74 -8.64 6.17 30.04
N ARG A 75 -9.74 5.45 30.26
CA ARG A 75 -9.69 4.02 30.57
C ARG A 75 -9.14 3.18 29.42
N SER A 76 -9.46 3.56 28.19
CA SER A 76 -9.08 2.82 26.98
C SER A 76 -7.79 3.35 26.34
N ALA A 77 -7.11 4.31 26.99
CA ALA A 77 -6.01 5.05 26.38
C ALA A 77 -4.80 4.17 26.03
N ASP A 78 -4.46 3.20 26.88
CA ASP A 78 -3.33 2.29 26.63
C ASP A 78 -3.64 1.28 25.53
N ASP A 79 -4.85 0.71 25.54
CA ASP A 79 -5.32 -0.19 24.47
C ASP A 79 -5.40 0.54 23.12
N LEU A 80 -5.84 1.81 23.13
CA LEU A 80 -5.85 2.66 21.95
C LEU A 80 -4.46 2.93 21.41
N ARG A 81 -3.49 3.21 22.29
CA ARG A 81 -2.09 3.39 21.90
C ARG A 81 -1.55 2.13 21.25
N GLU A 82 -1.77 0.96 21.84
CA GLU A 82 -1.31 -0.31 21.29
C GLU A 82 -1.92 -0.60 19.91
N LEU A 83 -3.24 -0.41 19.75
CA LEU A 83 -3.91 -0.58 18.47
C LEU A 83 -3.43 0.41 17.41
N LEU A 84 -3.17 1.67 17.80
CA LEU A 84 -2.64 2.68 16.89
C LEU A 84 -1.20 2.33 16.48
N ASP A 85 -0.34 1.92 17.42
CA ASP A 85 1.04 1.50 17.13
C ASP A 85 1.07 0.29 16.19
N GLU A 86 0.19 -0.69 16.39
CA GLU A 86 0.05 -1.83 15.48
C GLU A 86 -0.44 -1.39 14.09
N SER A 87 -1.42 -0.48 14.02
CA SER A 87 -1.93 0.05 12.76
C SER A 87 -0.86 0.85 11.98
N VAL A 88 -0.06 1.64 12.68
CA VAL A 88 1.06 2.40 12.11
C VAL A 88 2.10 1.43 11.58
N ALA A 89 2.52 0.45 12.37
CA ALA A 89 3.48 -0.56 11.94
C ALA A 89 2.97 -1.36 10.72
N SER A 90 1.67 -1.66 10.65
CA SER A 90 1.06 -2.30 9.49
C SER A 90 1.05 -1.39 8.26
N ALA A 91 0.65 -0.12 8.42
CA ALA A 91 0.62 0.86 7.34
C ALA A 91 2.03 1.12 6.79
N GLU A 92 3.06 1.19 7.65
CA GLU A 92 4.45 1.34 7.25
C GLU A 92 4.95 0.16 6.42
N ARG A 93 4.63 -1.08 6.83
CA ARG A 93 4.91 -2.29 6.03
C ARG A 93 4.24 -2.24 4.67
N GLN A 94 2.93 -1.94 4.63
CA GLN A 94 2.18 -1.81 3.37
C GLN A 94 2.77 -0.73 2.45
N LEU A 95 3.20 0.39 3.03
CA LEU A 95 3.80 1.49 2.28
C LEU A 95 5.17 1.09 1.71
N PHE A 96 5.97 0.33 2.45
CA PHE A 96 7.22 -0.25 1.95
C PHE A 96 6.98 -1.20 0.77
N ASP A 97 6.00 -2.10 0.88
CA ASP A 97 5.65 -3.03 -0.20
C ASP A 97 5.19 -2.27 -1.45
N LEU A 98 4.33 -1.27 -1.28
CA LEU A 98 3.82 -0.45 -2.39
C LEU A 98 4.94 0.35 -3.06
N ARG A 99 5.89 0.90 -2.30
CA ARG A 99 7.06 1.60 -2.86
C ARG A 99 7.96 0.64 -3.63
N THR A 100 8.11 -0.59 -3.14
CA THR A 100 8.90 -1.63 -3.82
C THR A 100 8.24 -2.03 -5.14
N ALA A 101 6.93 -2.27 -5.14
CA ALA A 101 6.17 -2.55 -6.36
C ALA A 101 6.25 -1.38 -7.35
N ALA A 102 6.05 -0.14 -6.89
CA ALA A 102 6.15 1.04 -7.76
C ALA A 102 7.56 1.25 -8.34
N ALA A 103 8.62 0.91 -7.59
CA ALA A 103 9.98 0.93 -8.11
C ALA A 103 10.22 -0.14 -9.17
N ASP A 104 9.63 -1.33 -9.01
CA ASP A 104 9.67 -2.39 -10.01
C ASP A 104 8.89 -2.01 -11.27
N ASP A 105 7.68 -1.46 -11.12
CA ASP A 105 6.89 -0.94 -12.23
C ASP A 105 7.62 0.18 -12.97
N SER A 106 8.30 1.09 -12.25
CA SER A 106 9.10 2.15 -12.85
C SER A 106 10.29 1.59 -13.64
N ARG A 107 10.92 0.51 -13.16
CA ARG A 107 11.96 -0.22 -13.89
C ARG A 107 11.40 -0.85 -15.17
N ILE A 108 10.22 -1.47 -15.09
CA ILE A 108 9.50 -2.03 -16.24
C ILE A 108 9.19 -0.94 -17.27
N LEU A 109 8.56 0.16 -16.84
CA LEU A 109 8.21 1.28 -17.71
C LEU A 109 9.44 1.95 -18.34
N GLY A 110 10.54 2.09 -17.60
CA GLY A 110 11.80 2.62 -18.13
C GLY A 110 12.40 1.74 -19.23
N ALA A 111 12.29 0.42 -19.10
CA ALA A 111 12.80 -0.54 -20.09
C ALA A 111 11.95 -0.57 -21.39
N LEU A 112 10.66 -0.22 -21.30
CA LEU A 112 9.80 -0.02 -22.48
C LEU A 112 10.23 1.21 -23.31
N GLY A 113 11.04 2.12 -22.76
CA GLY A 113 11.32 3.46 -23.29
C GLY A 113 12.28 3.59 -24.48
N ASP A 114 13.31 2.74 -24.64
CA ASP A 114 14.26 2.86 -25.77
C ASP A 114 14.42 1.55 -26.58
N GLY A 115 13.53 0.58 -26.35
CA GLY A 115 13.54 -0.71 -27.04
C GLY A 115 12.31 -1.60 -26.84
N GLY A 116 11.27 -1.16 -26.09
CA GLY A 116 10.01 -1.89 -25.94
C GLY A 116 10.12 -3.23 -25.19
N LEU A 117 11.14 -3.38 -24.36
CA LEU A 117 11.60 -4.67 -23.89
C LEU A 117 11.47 -4.78 -22.36
N LEU A 118 10.77 -5.81 -21.88
CA LEU A 118 10.59 -6.08 -20.44
C LEU A 118 11.94 -6.39 -19.79
N PRO A 119 12.28 -5.83 -18.61
CA PRO A 119 13.50 -6.20 -17.91
C PRO A 119 13.53 -7.72 -17.66
N PRO A 120 14.74 -8.33 -17.67
CA PRO A 120 14.86 -9.77 -17.47
C PRO A 120 14.36 -10.12 -16.07
N GLY A 121 13.60 -11.21 -15.94
CA GLY A 121 13.26 -11.74 -14.62
C GLY A 121 14.53 -11.98 -13.78
N PRO A 122 14.46 -11.82 -12.44
CA PRO A 122 15.62 -11.98 -11.57
C PRO A 122 16.28 -13.36 -11.73
N ASP A 123 15.49 -14.40 -11.96
CA ASP A 123 15.97 -15.77 -12.19
C ASP A 123 16.73 -15.91 -13.52
N VAL A 124 16.31 -15.17 -14.55
CA VAL A 124 16.99 -15.13 -15.87
C VAL A 124 18.34 -14.45 -15.75
N LEU A 125 18.42 -13.36 -14.98
CA LEU A 125 19.69 -12.69 -14.68
C LEU A 125 20.64 -13.61 -13.91
N ALA A 126 20.15 -14.23 -12.82
CA ALA A 126 20.95 -15.14 -12.01
C ALA A 126 21.49 -16.33 -12.84
N THR A 127 20.66 -16.85 -13.76
CA THR A 127 21.07 -17.93 -14.67
C THR A 127 22.12 -17.48 -15.68
N VAL A 128 21.96 -16.30 -16.29
CA VAL A 128 22.96 -15.74 -17.23
C VAL A 128 24.28 -15.46 -16.53
N GLU A 129 24.24 -14.92 -15.32
CA GLU A 129 25.42 -14.69 -14.48
C GLU A 129 26.12 -16.02 -14.16
N PHE A 130 25.38 -17.02 -13.68
CA PHE A 130 25.91 -18.36 -13.40
C PHE A 130 26.56 -19.01 -14.64
N LEU A 131 25.93 -18.92 -15.80
CA LEU A 131 26.48 -19.45 -17.06
C LEU A 131 27.75 -18.68 -17.47
N GLY A 132 27.76 -17.35 -17.31
CA GLY A 132 28.92 -16.51 -17.56
C GLY A 132 30.12 -16.85 -16.68
N GLU A 133 29.90 -17.12 -15.38
CA GLU A 133 30.94 -17.59 -14.46
C GLU A 133 31.55 -18.92 -14.90
N HIS A 134 30.77 -19.78 -15.55
CA HIS A 134 31.22 -21.07 -16.08
C HIS A 134 31.75 -20.99 -17.52
N GLY A 135 31.90 -19.78 -18.07
CA GLY A 135 32.45 -19.54 -19.41
C GLY A 135 31.49 -19.89 -20.55
N ILE A 136 30.19 -20.04 -20.27
CA ILE A 136 29.16 -20.29 -21.26
C ILE A 136 28.51 -18.94 -21.63
N PRO A 137 28.72 -18.42 -22.86
CA PRO A 137 28.12 -17.16 -23.26
C PRO A 137 26.61 -17.32 -23.40
N ALA A 138 25.87 -16.52 -22.62
CA ALA A 138 24.43 -16.56 -22.54
C ALA A 138 23.86 -15.15 -22.51
N LEU A 139 22.68 -14.98 -23.10
CA LEU A 139 21.96 -13.71 -23.14
C LEU A 139 20.49 -13.96 -22.78
N PRO A 140 19.81 -13.02 -22.10
CA PRO A 140 18.37 -13.09 -21.93
C PRO A 140 17.64 -13.13 -23.30
N GLY A 141 16.58 -13.91 -23.43
CA GLY A 141 15.91 -14.20 -24.70
C GLY A 141 15.25 -12.98 -25.36
N TRP A 142 14.63 -12.10 -24.57
CA TRP A 142 14.14 -10.79 -25.01
C TRP A 142 15.27 -9.88 -25.51
N ARG A 143 16.46 -9.94 -24.88
CA ARG A 143 17.66 -9.22 -25.35
C ARG A 143 18.24 -9.81 -26.64
N TYR A 144 18.11 -11.13 -26.86
CA TYR A 144 18.39 -11.75 -28.15
C TYR A 144 17.42 -11.26 -29.23
N LEU A 145 16.11 -11.16 -28.92
CA LEU A 145 15.11 -10.65 -29.86
C LEU A 145 15.43 -9.22 -30.33
N ALA A 146 15.79 -8.30 -29.43
CA ALA A 146 16.15 -6.94 -29.84
C ALA A 146 17.45 -6.83 -30.65
N GLN A 147 18.42 -7.73 -30.43
CA GLN A 147 19.72 -7.64 -31.11
C GLN A 147 19.75 -8.38 -32.45
N ALA A 148 19.02 -9.50 -32.56
CA ALA A 148 19.15 -10.43 -33.68
C ALA A 148 17.89 -10.52 -34.57
N VAL A 149 16.77 -9.91 -34.19
CA VAL A 149 15.50 -9.97 -34.94
C VAL A 149 14.98 -8.56 -35.20
N ASP A 150 14.49 -8.31 -36.42
CA ASP A 150 13.84 -7.03 -36.77
C ASP A 150 12.58 -6.82 -35.92
N PRO A 151 12.34 -5.61 -35.36
CA PRO A 151 11.14 -5.30 -34.59
C PRO A 151 9.80 -5.65 -35.27
N ALA A 152 9.72 -5.56 -36.61
CA ALA A 152 8.53 -5.93 -37.35
C ALA A 152 8.24 -7.45 -37.31
N ASP A 153 9.27 -8.26 -37.07
CA ASP A 153 9.19 -9.72 -36.98
C ASP A 153 9.07 -10.24 -35.54
N HIS A 154 9.25 -9.39 -34.52
CA HIS A 154 9.24 -9.79 -33.10
C HIS A 154 7.98 -10.56 -32.72
N ALA A 155 6.80 -10.07 -33.12
CA ALA A 155 5.52 -10.72 -32.82
C ALA A 155 5.41 -12.13 -33.43
N ARG A 156 5.92 -12.32 -34.65
CA ARG A 156 5.91 -13.62 -35.33
C ARG A 156 6.87 -14.61 -34.67
N VAL A 157 8.05 -14.13 -34.26
CA VAL A 157 9.04 -14.97 -33.58
C VAL A 157 8.60 -15.32 -32.15
N LEU A 158 7.97 -14.40 -31.43
CA LEU A 158 7.38 -14.64 -30.12
C LEU A 158 6.20 -15.61 -30.18
N ALA A 159 5.33 -15.47 -31.19
CA ALA A 159 4.23 -16.41 -31.39
C ALA A 159 4.72 -17.84 -31.68
N ALA A 160 5.85 -17.97 -32.37
CA ALA A 160 6.46 -19.26 -32.67
C ALA A 160 7.30 -19.83 -31.50
N ARG A 161 7.84 -18.97 -30.64
CA ARG A 161 8.73 -19.31 -29.52
C ARG A 161 8.42 -18.43 -28.30
N PRO A 162 7.30 -18.68 -27.60
CA PRO A 162 6.92 -17.88 -26.44
C PRO A 162 7.91 -18.01 -25.27
N GLU A 163 8.70 -19.09 -25.23
CA GLU A 163 9.70 -19.37 -24.20
C GLU A 163 10.86 -18.35 -24.21
N LEU A 164 11.00 -17.54 -25.27
CA LEU A 164 12.04 -16.51 -25.36
C LEU A 164 11.81 -15.32 -24.43
N VAL A 165 10.60 -15.13 -23.92
CA VAL A 165 10.27 -14.01 -23.03
C VAL A 165 11.04 -14.12 -21.71
N ASP A 166 10.97 -15.29 -21.08
CA ASP A 166 11.64 -15.61 -19.81
C ASP A 166 12.83 -16.57 -19.97
N GLY A 167 13.21 -16.87 -21.21
CA GLY A 167 14.27 -17.83 -21.53
C GLY A 167 15.67 -17.22 -21.54
N VAL A 168 16.68 -18.08 -21.42
CA VAL A 168 18.09 -17.76 -21.64
C VAL A 168 18.54 -18.39 -22.95
N VAL A 169 19.15 -17.60 -23.83
CA VAL A 169 19.73 -18.04 -25.10
C VAL A 169 21.22 -18.24 -24.91
N ILE A 170 21.69 -19.47 -25.08
CA ILE A 170 23.11 -19.79 -25.13
C ILE A 170 23.61 -19.50 -26.54
N THR A 171 24.56 -18.58 -26.68
CA THR A 171 25.15 -18.26 -27.98
C THR A 171 26.36 -19.14 -28.22
N ASP A 172 26.39 -19.88 -29.33
CA ASP A 172 27.61 -20.53 -29.77
C ASP A 172 28.37 -19.57 -30.72
N PRO A 173 29.64 -19.20 -30.45
CA PRO A 173 30.39 -18.27 -31.29
C PRO A 173 30.51 -18.71 -32.76
N ASP A 174 30.43 -20.02 -33.06
CA ASP A 174 30.57 -20.54 -34.43
C ASP A 174 29.25 -20.55 -35.24
N THR A 175 28.09 -20.40 -34.58
CA THR A 175 26.78 -20.54 -35.25
C THR A 175 26.31 -19.25 -35.96
N HIS A 176 26.92 -18.09 -35.67
CA HIS A 176 26.57 -16.80 -36.31
C HIS A 176 26.96 -16.70 -37.80
N ALA A 177 27.79 -17.62 -38.32
CA ALA A 177 28.26 -17.59 -39.71
C ALA A 177 27.30 -18.23 -40.73
N ARG A 178 26.13 -18.76 -40.31
CA ARG A 178 25.21 -19.53 -41.18
C ARG A 178 23.74 -19.11 -41.15
N ALA A 179 23.42 -17.87 -40.77
CA ALA A 179 22.09 -17.29 -40.95
C ALA A 179 22.07 -16.31 -42.13
#